data_AF-A0A8E0VJ30-F1
#
_entry.id   AF-A0A8E0VJ30-F1
#
_cell.length_a   1.000
_cell.length_b   1.000
_cell.length_c   1.000
_cell.angle_alpha   90.00
_cell.angle_beta   90.00
_cell.angle_gamma   90.00
#
_symmetry.space_group_name_H-M   'P 1'
#
loop_
_entity.id
_entity.type
_entity.pdbx_description
1 polymer ?
#
loop_
_entity_poly.entity_id
_entity_poly.type
_entity_poly.pdbx_seq_one_letter_code
_entity_poly.pdbx_strand_id
1 'polypeptide(L)'
;LRLVEIDINLAGSVNPEVEDTEDVPSNRKEDLPMLEAHPDIRIRLTKPTGKSVIFNCSLPSRESRQQLTAEGDQNLPTYSVDSVEMEGVPGYFVYTDLFDDNMYDHTMQLLMERQLDAAFQDELQDYCTAEEHKLYLKFLDEFHAYCRE
;
A
#
# COMPACT_ATOMS: atom_id res chain seq x y z
N LEU A 1 -22.97 -3.59 1.61
CA LEU A 1 -22.02 -3.41 2.72
C LEU A 1 -22.25 -2.05 3.35
N ARG A 2 -21.91 -1.84 4.63
CA ARG A 2 -22.17 -0.55 5.30
C ARG A 2 -20.95 0.36 5.32
N LEU A 3 -19.74 -0.20 5.37
CA LEU A 3 -18.52 0.58 5.55
C LEU A 3 -17.30 -0.16 4.97
N VAL A 4 -16.42 0.60 4.33
CA VAL A 4 -15.06 0.21 3.93
C VAL A 4 -14.13 1.12 4.74
N GLU A 5 -13.22 0.55 5.51
CA GLU A 5 -12.22 1.29 6.29
C GLU A 5 -10.83 0.85 5.82
N ILE A 6 -9.92 1.81 5.69
CA ILE A 6 -8.57 1.58 5.20
C ILE A 6 -7.62 2.16 6.24
N ASP A 7 -6.93 1.27 6.94
CA ASP A 7 -5.90 1.62 7.92
C ASP A 7 -4.53 1.53 7.24
N ILE A 8 -3.74 2.59 7.35
CA ILE A 8 -2.43 2.72 6.70
C ILE A 8 -1.38 3.00 7.77
N ASN A 9 -0.27 2.27 7.74
CA ASN A 9 0.89 2.58 8.57
C ASN A 9 2.06 3.05 7.70
N LEU A 10 2.34 4.35 7.73
CA LEU A 10 3.41 4.95 6.93
C LEU A 10 4.81 4.74 7.54
N ALA A 11 4.93 4.34 8.80
CA ALA A 11 6.22 4.18 9.44
C ALA A 11 7.07 3.10 8.74
N GLY A 12 8.25 3.49 8.24
CA GLY A 12 9.14 2.59 7.50
C GLY A 12 8.63 2.20 6.12
N SER A 13 7.67 2.94 5.57
CA SER A 13 7.07 2.65 4.26
C SER A 13 7.98 3.02 3.08
N VAL A 14 9.00 3.84 3.31
CA VAL A 14 9.98 4.20 2.28
C VAL A 14 11.23 3.36 2.44
N ASN A 15 11.58 2.59 1.41
CA ASN A 15 12.85 1.87 1.36
C ASN A 15 13.97 2.83 0.92
N PRO A 16 15.02 3.06 1.72
CA PRO A 16 16.12 3.96 1.39
C PRO A 16 17.12 3.37 0.37
N GLU A 17 16.77 2.33 -0.39
CA GLU A 17 17.53 1.90 -1.57
C GLU A 17 17.37 2.93 -2.70
N VAL A 18 17.88 4.13 -2.44
CA VAL A 18 18.36 5.03 -3.48
C VAL A 18 19.59 4.33 -4.05
N GLU A 19 19.53 3.90 -5.32
CA GLU A 19 20.75 3.65 -6.08
C GLU A 19 21.68 4.85 -5.86
N ASP A 20 22.92 4.60 -5.40
CA ASP A 20 23.92 5.62 -5.08
C ASP A 20 23.96 6.70 -6.17
N THR A 21 23.33 7.85 -5.90
CA THR A 21 23.25 8.97 -6.85
C THR A 21 24.56 9.76 -6.98
N GLU A 22 25.70 9.20 -6.52
CA GLU A 22 26.99 9.90 -6.50
C GLU A 22 27.54 10.21 -7.90
N ASP A 23 26.98 9.62 -8.96
CA ASP A 23 27.41 9.81 -10.36
C ASP A 23 26.38 10.50 -11.29
N VAL A 24 25.33 11.14 -10.77
CA VAL A 24 24.37 11.86 -11.64
C VAL A 24 24.91 13.26 -11.99
N PRO A 25 25.32 13.54 -13.25
CA PRO A 25 25.78 14.87 -13.65
C PRO A 25 24.66 15.89 -13.40
N SER A 26 25.01 17.06 -12.85
CA SER A 26 24.07 18.09 -12.34
C SER A 26 23.05 18.66 -13.34
N ASN A 27 23.00 18.17 -14.57
CA ASN A 27 22.03 18.51 -15.61
C ASN A 27 20.81 17.58 -15.67
N ARG A 28 20.67 16.59 -14.78
CA ARG A 28 19.49 15.69 -14.68
C ARG A 28 18.88 15.68 -13.27
N LYS A 29 18.52 16.84 -12.74
CA LYS A 29 17.72 16.91 -11.49
C LYS A 29 16.30 16.37 -11.65
N GLU A 30 15.86 16.09 -12.87
CA GLU A 30 14.52 15.60 -13.20
C GLU A 30 14.39 14.06 -13.14
N ASP A 31 15.49 13.32 -13.05
CA ASP A 31 15.53 11.84 -13.01
C ASP A 31 16.03 11.29 -11.65
N LEU A 32 15.85 12.03 -10.55
CA LEU A 32 16.02 11.41 -9.24
C LEU A 32 14.91 10.35 -9.06
N PRO A 33 15.22 9.11 -8.61
CA PRO A 33 14.17 8.15 -8.28
C PRO A 33 13.22 8.82 -7.30
N MET A 34 11.97 8.98 -7.74
CA MET A 34 10.95 9.61 -6.93
C MET A 34 10.73 8.70 -5.71
N LEU A 35 11.12 9.18 -4.53
CA LEU A 35 11.00 8.43 -3.29
C LEU A 35 9.51 8.11 -3.07
N GLU A 36 9.15 6.84 -3.14
CA GLU A 36 7.77 6.37 -3.13
C GLU A 36 7.51 5.57 -1.85
N ALA A 37 6.38 5.83 -1.19
CA ALA A 37 6.01 5.16 0.05
C ALA A 37 5.18 3.90 -0.23
N HIS A 38 5.63 2.74 0.22
CA HIS A 38 4.94 1.45 0.07
C HIS A 38 4.52 0.89 1.44
N PRO A 39 3.51 1.50 2.11
CA PRO A 39 3.04 1.01 3.39
C PRO A 39 2.25 -0.30 3.26
N ASP A 40 2.24 -1.08 4.34
CA ASP A 40 1.24 -2.12 4.53
C ASP A 40 -0.14 -1.46 4.71
N ILE A 41 -1.14 -2.01 4.02
CA ILE A 41 -2.52 -1.53 4.04
C ILE A 41 -3.40 -2.59 4.70
N ARG A 42 -4.29 -2.15 5.58
CA ARG A 42 -5.33 -3.00 6.15
C ARG A 42 -6.71 -2.52 5.73
N ILE A 43 -7.42 -3.34 4.97
CA ILE A 43 -8.75 -3.04 4.46
C ILE A 43 -9.78 -3.83 5.27
N ARG A 44 -10.70 -3.12 5.93
CA ARG A 44 -11.80 -3.71 6.69
C ARG A 44 -13.12 -3.52 5.96
N LEU A 45 -13.81 -4.62 5.70
CA LEU A 45 -15.16 -4.63 5.12
C LEU A 45 -16.20 -5.02 6.17
N THR A 46 -17.12 -4.10 6.48
CA THR A 46 -18.14 -4.32 7.51
C THR A 46 -19.52 -4.52 6.89
N LYS A 47 -20.13 -5.68 7.15
CA LYS A 47 -21.50 -6.00 6.72
C LYS A 47 -22.54 -5.26 7.57
N PRO A 48 -23.78 -5.04 7.07
CA PRO A 48 -24.84 -4.44 7.88
C PRO A 48 -25.15 -5.18 9.18
N THR A 49 -24.84 -6.48 9.24
CA THR A 49 -24.96 -7.31 10.44
C THR A 49 -23.92 -7.00 11.52
N GLY A 50 -22.95 -6.12 11.24
CA GLY A 50 -21.84 -5.78 12.13
C GLY A 50 -20.64 -6.73 12.03
N LYS A 51 -20.72 -7.82 11.25
CA LYS A 51 -19.57 -8.71 11.03
C LYS A 51 -18.59 -8.11 10.04
N SER A 52 -17.30 -8.20 10.38
CA SER A 52 -16.22 -7.68 9.55
C SER A 52 -15.26 -8.78 9.08
N VAL A 53 -14.68 -8.55 7.90
CA VAL A 53 -13.51 -9.25 7.39
C VAL A 53 -12.43 -8.21 7.15
N ILE A 54 -11.18 -8.58 7.42
CA ILE A 54 -10.02 -7.71 7.30
C ILE A 54 -9.07 -8.36 6.30
N PHE A 55 -8.60 -7.59 5.34
CA PHE A 55 -7.62 -7.97 4.34
C PHE A 55 -6.35 -7.18 4.64
N ASN A 56 -5.25 -7.87 4.91
CA ASN A 56 -3.94 -7.25 4.98
C ASN A 56 -3.31 -7.32 3.58
N CYS A 57 -2.90 -6.17 3.07
CA CYS A 57 -2.51 -5.96 1.69
C CYS A 57 -1.16 -5.24 1.62
N SER A 58 -0.43 -5.47 0.54
CA SER A 58 0.81 -4.76 0.26
C SER A 58 0.79 -4.14 -1.13
N LEU A 59 1.41 -2.97 -1.23
CA LEU A 59 1.60 -2.27 -2.49
C LEU A 59 2.89 -2.77 -3.15
N PRO A 60 2.87 -3.09 -4.46
CA PRO A 60 4.08 -3.46 -5.16
C PRO A 60 5.01 -2.25 -5.28
N SER A 61 6.31 -2.51 -5.35
CA SER A 61 7.28 -1.50 -5.77
C SER A 61 6.96 -0.99 -7.17
N ARG A 62 7.48 0.18 -7.54
CA ARG A 62 7.30 0.74 -8.88
C ARG A 62 7.74 -0.21 -10.00
N GLU A 63 8.88 -0.88 -9.85
CA GLU A 63 9.38 -1.85 -10.82
C GLU A 63 8.45 -3.06 -10.94
N SER A 64 8.02 -3.62 -9.81
CA SER A 64 7.07 -4.73 -9.79
C SER A 64 5.73 -4.32 -10.40
N ARG A 65 5.24 -3.09 -10.14
CA ARG A 65 4.02 -2.56 -10.77
C ARG A 65 4.15 -2.46 -12.29
N GLN A 66 5.28 -1.98 -12.80
CA GLN A 66 5.52 -1.89 -14.25
C GLN A 66 5.55 -3.27 -14.91
N GLN A 67 6.14 -4.26 -14.26
CA GLN A 67 6.15 -5.65 -14.76
C GLN A 67 4.73 -6.25 -14.76
N LEU A 68 4.02 -6.13 -13.64
CA LEU A 68 2.66 -6.66 -13.48
C LEU A 68 1.66 -6.02 -14.45
N THR A 69 1.77 -4.71 -14.70
CA THR A 69 0.90 -4.02 -15.66
C THR A 69 1.24 -4.31 -17.13
N ALA A 70 2.51 -4.63 -17.44
CA ALA A 70 2.92 -5.02 -18.78
C ALA A 70 2.47 -6.44 -19.16
N GLU A 71 2.43 -7.35 -18.19
CA GLU A 71 2.02 -8.74 -18.37
C GLU A 71 0.51 -8.96 -18.13
N GLY A 72 -0.16 -8.04 -17.44
CA GLY A 72 -1.56 -8.15 -17.00
C GLY A 72 -2.54 -7.17 -17.66
N ASP A 73 -3.78 -7.17 -17.14
CA ASP A 73 -4.81 -6.21 -17.51
C ASP A 73 -4.63 -4.91 -16.71
N GLN A 74 -4.43 -3.79 -17.39
CA GLN A 74 -4.21 -2.46 -16.78
C GLN A 74 -5.40 -1.97 -15.94
N ASN A 75 -6.59 -2.57 -16.09
CA ASN A 75 -7.75 -2.24 -15.27
C ASN A 75 -7.77 -2.98 -13.93
N LEU A 76 -6.91 -3.98 -13.73
CA LEU A 76 -6.83 -4.72 -12.48
C LEU A 76 -5.81 -4.08 -11.54
N PRO A 77 -6.11 -3.98 -10.23
CA PRO A 77 -5.10 -3.56 -9.27
C PRO A 77 -3.95 -4.56 -9.22
N THR A 78 -2.77 -4.06 -8.87
CA THR A 78 -1.53 -4.82 -8.71
C THR A 78 -1.12 -5.00 -7.25
N TYR A 79 -1.85 -4.42 -6.29
CA TYR A 79 -1.69 -4.75 -4.87
C TYR A 79 -2.06 -6.22 -4.61
N SER A 80 -1.37 -6.85 -3.67
CA SER A 80 -1.70 -8.20 -3.21
C SER A 80 -2.54 -8.14 -1.95
N VAL A 81 -3.34 -9.19 -1.74
CA VAL A 81 -3.88 -9.52 -0.42
C VAL A 81 -2.96 -10.59 0.14
N ASP A 82 -2.25 -10.29 1.22
CA ASP A 82 -1.24 -11.18 1.81
C ASP A 82 -1.87 -12.13 2.83
N SER A 83 -2.86 -11.64 3.58
CA SER A 83 -3.62 -12.46 4.51
C SER A 83 -5.03 -11.93 4.77
N VAL A 84 -5.88 -12.83 5.25
CA VAL A 84 -7.27 -12.52 5.60
C VAL A 84 -7.55 -12.89 7.05
N GLU A 85 -8.17 -11.96 7.76
CA GLU A 85 -8.60 -12.07 9.16
C GLU A 85 -10.13 -11.99 9.23
N MET A 86 -10.72 -12.85 10.06
CA MET A 86 -12.16 -12.86 10.30
C MET A 86 -12.43 -12.41 11.75
N GLU A 87 -13.25 -11.38 11.93
CA GLU A 87 -13.57 -10.86 13.27
C GLU A 87 -14.21 -11.94 14.18
N GLY A 88 -14.90 -12.91 13.58
CA GLY A 88 -15.46 -14.06 14.31
C GLY A 88 -14.43 -15.07 14.83
N VAL A 89 -13.15 -14.94 14.46
CA VAL A 89 -12.04 -15.83 14.85
C VAL A 89 -10.85 -14.97 15.30
N PRO A 90 -10.93 -14.36 16.50
CA PRO A 90 -9.96 -13.35 16.94
C PRO A 90 -8.54 -13.93 17.07
N GLY A 91 -7.56 -13.17 16.56
CA GLY A 91 -6.15 -13.54 16.60
C GLY A 91 -5.73 -14.60 15.58
N TYR A 92 -6.64 -15.00 14.69
CA TYR A 92 -6.34 -15.93 13.60
C TYR A 92 -6.43 -15.23 12.24
N PHE A 93 -5.44 -15.51 11.41
CA PHE A 93 -5.40 -15.08 10.03
C PHE A 93 -4.95 -16.23 9.14
N VAL A 94 -5.26 -16.15 7.86
CA VAL A 94 -4.82 -17.12 6.85
C VAL A 94 -4.07 -16.37 5.77
N TYR A 95 -2.84 -16.81 5.48
CA TYR A 95 -2.10 -16.35 4.31
C TYR A 95 -2.84 -16.77 3.04
N THR A 96 -2.93 -15.86 2.08
CA THR A 96 -3.62 -16.11 0.80
C THR A 96 -2.89 -17.13 -0.06
N ASP A 97 -1.59 -17.36 0.15
CA ASP A 97 -0.84 -18.49 -0.45
C ASP A 97 -1.46 -19.86 -0.15
N LEU A 98 -2.29 -19.96 0.91
CA LEU A 98 -3.01 -21.18 1.27
C LEU A 98 -4.41 -21.26 0.67
N PHE A 99 -4.87 -20.21 -0.01
CA PHE A 99 -6.14 -20.22 -0.74
C PHE A 99 -5.98 -21.04 -2.02
N ASP A 100 -7.07 -21.65 -2.47
CA ASP A 100 -7.13 -22.08 -3.87
C ASP A 100 -7.32 -20.86 -4.80
N ASP A 101 -6.94 -21.01 -6.06
CA ASP A 101 -6.99 -19.93 -7.06
C ASP A 101 -8.38 -19.26 -7.10
N ASN A 102 -9.44 -20.06 -7.02
CA ASN A 102 -10.81 -19.58 -7.07
C ASN A 102 -11.16 -18.69 -5.86
N MET A 103 -10.70 -19.04 -4.65
CA MET A 103 -10.89 -18.24 -3.44
C MET A 103 -10.14 -16.90 -3.50
N TYR A 104 -8.94 -16.88 -4.08
CA TYR A 104 -8.19 -15.64 -4.28
C TYR A 104 -8.91 -14.72 -5.27
N ASP A 105 -9.34 -15.24 -6.42
CA ASP A 105 -10.08 -14.48 -7.43
C ASP A 105 -11.36 -13.85 -6.87
N HIS A 106 -12.14 -14.61 -6.08
CA HIS A 106 -13.34 -14.09 -5.42
C HIS A 106 -13.02 -13.02 -4.37
N THR A 107 -11.86 -13.12 -3.71
CA THR A 107 -11.39 -12.11 -2.76
C THR A 107 -11.08 -10.79 -3.48
N MET A 108 -10.33 -10.85 -4.57
CA MET A 108 -10.02 -9.67 -5.39
C MET A 108 -11.27 -9.07 -6.02
N GLN A 109 -12.17 -9.90 -6.57
CA GLN A 109 -13.45 -9.44 -7.10
C GLN A 109 -14.28 -8.70 -6.03
N LEU A 110 -14.34 -9.23 -4.81
CA LEU A 110 -15.06 -8.58 -3.71
C LEU A 110 -14.51 -7.17 -3.41
N LEU A 111 -13.19 -6.98 -3.45
CA LEU A 111 -12.55 -5.68 -3.22
C LEU A 111 -12.83 -4.72 -4.38
N MET A 112 -12.73 -5.17 -5.63
CA MET A 112 -13.04 -4.36 -6.81
C MET A 112 -14.52 -3.93 -6.86
N GLU A 113 -15.45 -4.79 -6.44
CA GLU A 113 -16.86 -4.41 -6.28
C GLU A 113 -17.10 -3.29 -5.24
N ARG A 114 -16.08 -2.95 -4.44
CA ARG A 114 -16.06 -1.81 -3.51
C ARG A 114 -15.21 -0.64 -4.00
N GLN A 115 -14.87 -0.62 -5.29
CA GLN A 115 -14.05 0.42 -5.92
C GLN A 115 -12.62 0.47 -5.38
N LEU A 116 -12.11 -0.68 -4.92
CA LEU A 116 -10.69 -0.86 -4.56
C LEU A 116 -9.95 -1.43 -5.78
N ASP A 117 -10.04 -0.70 -6.89
CA ASP A 117 -9.51 -1.06 -8.20
C ASP A 117 -8.15 -0.39 -8.49
N ALA A 118 -7.65 -0.51 -9.72
CA ALA A 118 -6.37 0.07 -10.13
C ALA A 118 -6.32 1.60 -9.95
N ALA A 119 -7.42 2.31 -10.25
CA ALA A 119 -7.47 3.76 -10.10
C ALA A 119 -7.39 4.17 -8.63
N PHE A 120 -8.13 3.46 -7.76
CA PHE A 120 -8.02 3.64 -6.31
C PHE A 120 -6.59 3.38 -5.81
N GLN A 121 -5.93 2.32 -6.30
CA GLN A 121 -4.56 2.00 -5.93
C GLN A 121 -3.60 3.15 -6.27
N ASP A 122 -3.72 3.75 -7.45
CA ASP A 122 -2.86 4.87 -7.87
C ASP A 122 -3.10 6.10 -6.99
N GLU A 123 -4.36 6.46 -6.71
CA GLU A 123 -4.69 7.55 -5.79
C GLU A 123 -4.16 7.30 -4.38
N LEU A 124 -4.25 6.07 -3.90
CA LEU A 124 -3.75 5.67 -2.59
C LEU A 124 -2.21 5.77 -2.52
N GLN A 125 -1.53 5.35 -3.58
CA GLN A 125 -0.08 5.44 -3.68
C GLN A 125 0.43 6.88 -3.61
N ASP A 126 -0.22 7.79 -4.36
CA ASP A 126 0.07 9.21 -4.35
C ASP A 126 -0.19 9.82 -2.96
N TYR A 127 -1.32 9.46 -2.34
CA TYR A 127 -1.68 9.90 -1.00
C TYR A 127 -0.65 9.48 0.05
N CYS A 128 -0.26 8.19 0.07
CA CYS A 128 0.72 7.66 1.02
C CYS A 128 2.07 8.38 0.87
N THR A 129 2.53 8.58 -0.36
CA THR A 129 3.80 9.24 -0.65
C THR A 129 3.80 10.70 -0.17
N ALA A 130 2.70 11.43 -0.41
CA ALA A 130 2.56 12.82 0.03
C ALA A 130 2.50 12.95 1.56
N GLU A 131 1.73 12.10 2.25
CA GLU A 131 1.62 12.15 3.70
C GLU A 131 2.91 11.69 4.41
N GLU A 132 3.63 10.70 3.86
CA GLU A 132 4.93 10.29 4.39
C GLU A 132 5.96 11.43 4.28
N HIS A 133 6.01 12.13 3.15
CA HIS A 133 6.90 13.29 2.99
C HIS A 133 6.59 14.38 4.02
N LYS A 134 5.31 14.66 4.26
CA LYS A 134 4.87 15.63 5.27
C LYS A 134 5.24 15.19 6.69
N LEU A 135 5.11 13.92 7.03
CA LEU A 135 5.56 13.36 8.31
C LEU A 135 7.07 13.49 8.48
N TYR A 136 7.83 13.22 7.42
CA TYR A 136 9.28 13.37 7.41
C TYR A 136 9.72 14.83 7.66
N LEU A 137 9.10 15.80 6.99
CA LEU A 137 9.39 17.23 7.24
C LEU A 137 9.11 17.62 8.69
N LYS A 138 7.98 17.18 9.24
CA LYS A 138 7.64 17.40 10.65
C LYS A 138 8.66 16.75 11.58
N PHE A 139 9.11 15.54 11.28
CA PHE A 139 10.16 14.86 12.04
C PHE A 139 11.46 15.68 12.03
N LEU A 140 11.87 16.20 10.87
CA LEU A 140 13.07 17.04 10.77
C LEU A 140 12.95 18.31 11.62
N ASP A 141 11.81 18.99 11.58
CA ASP A 141 11.57 20.19 12.38
C ASP A 141 11.71 19.91 13.89
N GLU A 142 11.08 18.83 14.38
CA GLU A 142 11.17 18.39 15.78
C GLU A 142 12.59 17.96 16.16
N PHE A 143 13.27 17.22 15.28
CA PHE A 143 14.64 16.77 15.51
C PHE A 143 15.64 17.93 15.53
N HIS A 144 15.46 18.93 14.65
CA HIS A 144 16.26 20.14 14.66
C HIS A 144 16.02 20.98 15.92
N ALA A 145 14.79 21.05 16.42
CA ALA A 145 14.49 21.71 17.68
C ALA A 145 15.21 21.01 18.84
N TYR A 146 15.13 19.68 18.91
CA TYR A 146 15.82 18.86 19.91
C TYR A 146 17.34 19.08 19.91
N CYS A 147 17.99 19.12 18.75
CA CYS A 147 19.43 19.32 18.65
C CYS A 147 19.92 20.73 19.04
N ARG A 148 19.02 21.71 19.17
CA ARG A 148 19.38 23.08 19.58
C ARG A 148 19.28 23.29 21.09
N GLU A 149 18.61 22.40 21.81
CA GLU A 149 18.52 22.37 23.28
C GLU A 149 19.78 21.75 23.91
#